data_AF-A0AA37LGS1-F1
#
_entry.id   AF-A0AA37LGS1-F1
#
_cell.length_a   1.000
_cell.length_b   1.000
_cell.length_c   1.000
_cell.angle_alpha   90.00
_cell.angle_beta   90.00
_cell.angle_gamma   90.00
#
_symmetry.space_group_name_H-M   'P 1'
#
loop_
_entity.id
_entity.type
_entity.pdbx_description
1 polymer ?
#
loop_
_entity_poly.entity_id
_entity_poly.type
_entity_poly.pdbx_seq_one_letter_code
_entity_poly.pdbx_strand_id
1 'polypeptide(L)'
;MRAMFFVGKTVQGISIGILKVTAMTYISETAPTALRGSAMGQVPTGNLVGQLLGSIVVYVVNDVPTKAAYLASFGSQWILAVTPFILSLIIPESPAYLEERGESDRAAEASRKLYAPRVDALKVLERVHASIAEEKEMTAGANYVTCFEGTNRRRTMIVVMANLLPALFGLDLISKSSYFLQTIGMKSSTSLMILIGGIVAGTFANGLGLWILSRVGRRKVTLVSLSISTILWVVVGISGIWQGPAVAYITAGGCILIIVVCGMSVWPASYAIMGETGSLRLRAKTQGIGGIAQQGSSVVMNFVLPYAYNPDAGQLGAKTGFIYVLLCALGVALCWFFFA
;
A
#
# COMPACT_ATOMS: atom_id res chain seq x y z
N MET A 1 -24.32 10.09 18.02
CA MET A 1 -23.83 9.86 16.64
C MET A 1 -22.32 9.70 16.55
N ARG A 2 -21.50 10.56 17.17
CA ARG A 2 -20.02 10.46 17.13
C ARG A 2 -19.46 9.14 17.70
N ALA A 3 -20.00 8.65 18.82
CA ALA A 3 -19.57 7.38 19.42
C ALA A 3 -19.88 6.16 18.53
N MET A 4 -21.09 6.08 17.96
CA MET A 4 -21.44 5.02 17.00
C MET A 4 -20.54 5.05 15.75
N PHE A 5 -20.23 6.24 15.24
CA PHE A 5 -19.32 6.39 14.10
C PHE A 5 -17.90 5.94 14.44
N PHE A 6 -17.42 6.28 15.65
CA PHE A 6 -16.12 5.84 16.14
C PHE A 6 -16.05 4.31 16.23
N VAL A 7 -17.02 3.68 16.89
CA VAL A 7 -17.08 2.21 17.01
C VAL A 7 -17.15 1.55 15.63
N GLY A 8 -18.02 2.05 14.74
CA GLY A 8 -18.13 1.52 13.38
C GLY A 8 -16.83 1.63 12.58
N LYS A 9 -16.12 2.75 12.70
CA LYS A 9 -14.81 2.94 12.05
C LYS A 9 -13.73 2.03 12.63
N THR A 10 -13.74 1.80 13.94
CA THR A 10 -12.81 0.88 14.60
C THR A 10 -13.02 -0.56 14.11
N VAL A 11 -14.27 -1.02 14.06
CA VAL A 11 -14.60 -2.35 13.52
C VAL A 11 -14.18 -2.46 12.06
N GLN A 12 -14.51 -1.46 11.23
CA GLN A 12 -14.09 -1.41 9.82
C GLN A 12 -12.56 -1.48 9.67
N GLY A 13 -11.81 -0.75 10.51
CA GLY A 13 -10.35 -0.77 10.51
C GLY A 13 -9.76 -2.14 10.83
N ILE A 14 -10.29 -2.82 11.85
CA ILE A 14 -9.87 -4.17 12.23
C ILE A 14 -10.16 -5.15 11.10
N SER A 15 -11.36 -5.11 10.52
CA SER A 15 -11.75 -5.98 9.40
C SER A 15 -10.85 -5.80 8.17
N ILE A 16 -10.53 -4.56 7.79
CA ILE A 16 -9.63 -4.26 6.68
C ILE A 16 -8.21 -4.76 6.99
N GLY A 17 -7.75 -4.62 8.24
CA GLY A 17 -6.45 -5.12 8.67
C GLY A 17 -6.32 -6.64 8.50
N ILE A 18 -7.29 -7.39 9.01
CA ILE A 18 -7.33 -8.86 8.87
C ILE A 18 -7.36 -9.24 7.39
N LEU A 19 -8.25 -8.62 6.60
CA LEU A 19 -8.39 -8.91 5.18
C LEU A 19 -7.10 -8.62 4.40
N LYS A 20 -6.41 -7.52 4.69
CA LYS A 20 -5.14 -7.16 4.05
C LYS A 20 -4.04 -8.18 4.36
N VAL A 21 -3.93 -8.64 5.61
CA VAL A 21 -2.94 -9.65 6.00
C VAL A 21 -3.23 -10.98 5.32
N THR A 22 -4.48 -11.48 5.42
CA THR A 22 -4.87 -12.74 4.79
C THR A 22 -4.70 -12.72 3.27
N ALA A 23 -5.06 -11.61 2.61
CA ALA A 23 -4.89 -11.48 1.16
C ALA A 23 -3.40 -11.49 0.75
N MET A 24 -2.53 -10.80 1.49
CA MET A 24 -1.09 -10.81 1.19
C MET A 24 -0.47 -12.19 1.41
N THR A 25 -0.86 -12.89 2.48
CA THR A 25 -0.43 -14.27 2.73
C THR A 25 -0.89 -15.20 1.60
N TYR A 26 -2.17 -15.14 1.23
CA TYR A 26 -2.72 -15.93 0.13
C TYR A 26 -1.99 -15.69 -1.20
N ILE A 27 -1.71 -14.43 -1.56
CA ILE A 27 -0.92 -14.10 -2.76
C ILE A 27 0.49 -14.68 -2.68
N SER A 28 1.11 -14.64 -1.49
CA SER A 28 2.47 -15.15 -1.30
C SER A 28 2.56 -16.68 -1.43
N GLU A 29 1.52 -17.40 -1.01
CA GLU A 29 1.46 -18.87 -1.08
C GLU A 29 1.06 -19.37 -2.47
N THR A 30 0.14 -18.67 -3.13
CA THR A 30 -0.37 -19.08 -4.46
C THR A 30 0.55 -18.67 -5.61
N ALA A 31 1.25 -17.53 -5.48
CA ALA A 31 2.12 -17.05 -6.55
C ALA A 31 3.41 -17.90 -6.67
N PRO A 32 3.82 -18.29 -7.89
CA PRO A 32 5.11 -18.93 -8.14
C PRO A 32 6.27 -18.10 -7.57
N THR A 33 7.32 -18.76 -7.07
CA THR A 33 8.48 -18.11 -6.45
C THR A 33 9.10 -17.00 -7.31
N ALA A 34 9.11 -17.18 -8.63
CA ALA A 34 9.62 -16.20 -9.59
C ALA A 34 8.69 -14.99 -9.84
N LEU A 35 7.38 -15.15 -9.65
CA LEU A 35 6.37 -14.11 -9.91
C LEU A 35 5.84 -13.44 -8.64
N ARG A 36 6.16 -13.99 -7.47
CA ARG A 36 5.67 -13.51 -6.17
C ARG A 36 5.93 -12.03 -5.92
N GLY A 37 7.15 -11.54 -6.22
CA GLY A 37 7.49 -10.12 -6.06
C GLY A 37 6.61 -9.21 -6.93
N SER A 38 6.37 -9.61 -8.18
CA SER A 38 5.48 -8.88 -9.09
C SER A 38 4.01 -8.95 -8.67
N ALA A 39 3.56 -10.10 -8.16
CA ALA A 39 2.20 -10.28 -7.66
C ALA A 39 1.94 -9.44 -6.40
N MET A 40 2.89 -9.40 -5.46
CA MET A 40 2.80 -8.52 -4.28
C MET A 40 2.86 -7.04 -4.67
N GLY A 41 3.62 -6.69 -5.71
CA GLY A 41 3.66 -5.33 -6.25
C GLY A 41 2.36 -4.87 -6.94
N GLN A 42 1.42 -5.77 -7.24
CA GLN A 42 0.09 -5.41 -7.77
C GLN A 42 -0.89 -4.95 -6.69
N VAL A 43 -0.61 -5.23 -5.41
CA VAL A 43 -1.48 -4.84 -4.28
C VAL A 43 -1.75 -3.33 -4.24
N PRO A 44 -0.75 -2.43 -4.41
CA PRO A 44 -0.99 -1.00 -4.58
C PRO A 44 -1.96 -0.62 -5.70
N THR A 45 -1.91 -1.30 -6.84
CA THR A 45 -2.82 -1.08 -7.97
C THR A 45 -4.26 -1.39 -7.57
N GLY A 46 -4.48 -2.51 -6.85
CA GLY A 46 -5.79 -2.85 -6.30
C GLY A 46 -6.32 -1.79 -5.32
N ASN A 47 -5.45 -1.25 -4.46
CA ASN A 47 -5.82 -0.17 -3.55
C ASN A 47 -6.24 1.11 -4.30
N LEU A 48 -5.52 1.47 -5.37
CA LEU A 48 -5.85 2.62 -6.20
C LEU A 48 -7.19 2.45 -6.94
N VAL A 49 -7.47 1.26 -7.48
CA VAL A 49 -8.76 0.96 -8.11
C VAL A 49 -9.90 1.08 -7.09
N GLY A 50 -9.72 0.56 -5.87
CA GLY A 50 -10.69 0.73 -4.79
C GLY A 50 -10.90 2.21 -4.44
N GLN A 51 -9.82 2.99 -4.37
CA GLN A 51 -9.88 4.43 -4.12
C GLN A 51 -10.58 5.19 -5.25
N LEU A 52 -10.39 4.76 -6.51
CA LEU A 52 -11.04 5.33 -7.68
C LEU A 52 -12.55 5.13 -7.61
N LEU A 53 -13.01 3.90 -7.37
CA LEU A 53 -14.43 3.58 -7.24
C LEU A 53 -15.07 4.38 -6.11
N GLY A 54 -14.42 4.47 -4.95
CA GLY A 54 -14.89 5.29 -3.84
C GLY A 54 -14.98 6.78 -4.19
N SER A 55 -13.97 7.31 -4.88
CA SER A 55 -13.92 8.73 -5.28
C SER A 55 -15.00 9.07 -6.32
N ILE A 56 -15.30 8.16 -7.25
CA ILE A 56 -16.37 8.32 -8.25
C ILE A 56 -17.75 8.36 -7.56
N VAL A 57 -18.01 7.45 -6.62
CA VAL A 57 -19.28 7.47 -5.87
C VAL A 57 -19.44 8.79 -5.13
N VAL A 58 -18.40 9.26 -4.44
CA VAL A 58 -18.43 10.54 -3.74
C VAL A 58 -18.65 11.70 -4.71
N TYR A 59 -18.05 11.67 -5.90
CA TYR A 59 -18.25 12.69 -6.93
C TYR A 59 -19.70 12.77 -7.40
N VAL A 60 -20.34 11.63 -7.69
CA VAL A 60 -21.75 11.56 -8.12
C VAL A 60 -22.71 12.04 -7.04
N VAL A 61 -22.37 11.77 -5.78
CA VAL A 61 -23.23 12.08 -4.63
C VAL A 61 -23.02 13.50 -4.09
N ASN A 62 -21.96 14.20 -4.52
CA ASN A 62 -21.60 15.54 -4.02
C ASN A 62 -22.67 16.60 -4.31
N ASP A 63 -23.42 16.46 -5.42
CA ASP A 63 -24.44 17.44 -5.82
C ASP A 63 -25.77 17.30 -5.05
N VAL A 64 -25.91 16.31 -4.15
CA VAL A 64 -27.14 16.05 -3.39
C VAL A 64 -26.99 16.52 -1.93
N PRO A 65 -27.55 17.68 -1.53
CA PRO A 65 -27.35 18.27 -0.20
C PRO A 65 -28.22 17.63 0.92
N THR A 66 -28.56 16.35 0.80
CA THR A 66 -29.50 15.67 1.73
C THR A 66 -28.78 14.61 2.58
N LYS A 67 -29.26 14.31 3.79
CA LYS A 67 -28.78 13.19 4.64
C LYS A 67 -28.73 11.84 3.88
N ALA A 68 -29.54 11.68 2.84
CA ALA A 68 -29.54 10.55 1.92
C ALA A 68 -28.21 10.36 1.18
N ALA A 69 -27.49 11.44 0.85
CA ALA A 69 -26.21 11.41 0.16
C ALA A 69 -25.11 10.71 0.99
N TYR A 70 -25.04 11.06 2.29
CA TYR A 70 -24.15 10.39 3.24
C TYR A 70 -24.48 8.89 3.30
N LEU A 71 -25.75 8.53 3.50
CA LEU A 71 -26.19 7.13 3.60
C LEU A 71 -25.95 6.34 2.30
N ALA A 72 -26.17 6.94 1.13
CA ALA A 72 -25.89 6.33 -0.16
C ALA A 72 -24.39 6.04 -0.35
N SER A 73 -23.51 6.94 0.13
CA SER A 73 -22.05 6.74 0.09
C SER A 73 -21.59 5.60 1.01
N PHE A 74 -22.27 5.35 2.13
CA PHE A 74 -21.99 4.18 2.97
C PHE A 74 -22.66 2.91 2.41
N GLY A 75 -23.84 3.03 1.82
CA GLY A 75 -24.56 1.91 1.19
C GLY A 75 -23.80 1.32 0.01
N SER A 76 -23.15 2.14 -0.81
CA SER A 76 -22.35 1.67 -1.95
C SER A 76 -21.16 0.80 -1.53
N GLN A 77 -20.61 1.00 -0.34
CA GLN A 77 -19.52 0.17 0.18
C GLN A 77 -19.93 -1.28 0.34
N TRP A 78 -21.21 -1.55 0.67
CA TRP A 78 -21.71 -2.92 0.79
C TRP A 78 -21.69 -3.66 -0.54
N ILE A 79 -22.06 -2.99 -1.64
CA ILE A 79 -22.00 -3.59 -2.99
C ILE A 79 -20.56 -3.98 -3.33
N LEU A 80 -19.62 -3.08 -3.04
CA LEU A 80 -18.18 -3.31 -3.27
C LEU A 80 -17.57 -4.36 -2.31
N ALA A 81 -18.16 -4.58 -1.13
CA ALA A 81 -17.72 -5.61 -0.18
C ALA A 81 -18.35 -6.99 -0.44
N VAL A 82 -19.58 -7.04 -0.92
CA VAL A 82 -20.27 -8.30 -1.27
C VAL A 82 -19.61 -8.96 -2.49
N THR A 83 -19.13 -8.17 -3.44
CA THR A 83 -18.45 -8.68 -4.65
C THR A 83 -17.23 -9.56 -4.31
N PRO A 84 -16.23 -9.09 -3.54
CA PRO A 84 -15.10 -9.91 -3.14
C PRO A 84 -15.51 -11.04 -2.18
N PHE A 85 -16.57 -10.89 -1.40
CA PHE A 85 -17.11 -11.97 -0.57
C PHE A 85 -17.60 -13.15 -1.43
N ILE A 86 -18.40 -12.89 -2.46
CA ILE A 86 -18.85 -13.93 -3.40
C ILE A 86 -17.65 -14.53 -4.13
N LEU A 87 -16.70 -13.69 -4.58
CA LEU A 87 -15.51 -14.17 -5.28
C LEU A 87 -14.65 -15.07 -4.38
N SER A 88 -14.56 -14.79 -3.08
CA SER A 88 -13.82 -15.62 -2.12
C SER A 88 -14.38 -17.04 -1.99
N LEU A 89 -15.67 -17.26 -2.29
CA LEU A 89 -16.29 -18.59 -2.29
C LEU A 89 -15.92 -19.42 -3.53
N ILE A 90 -15.49 -18.77 -4.62
CA ILE A 90 -15.15 -19.40 -5.89
C ILE A 90 -13.65 -19.68 -6.01
N ILE A 91 -12.83 -18.87 -5.34
CA ILE A 91 -11.37 -18.98 -5.37
C ILE A 91 -10.93 -20.28 -4.65
N PRO A 92 -10.03 -21.09 -5.26
CA PRO A 92 -9.51 -22.29 -4.61
C PRO A 92 -8.71 -21.92 -3.35
N GLU A 93 -8.79 -22.76 -2.31
CA GLU A 93 -7.96 -22.58 -1.12
C GLU A 93 -6.46 -22.73 -1.44
N SER A 94 -5.62 -22.09 -0.63
CA SER A 94 -4.17 -22.16 -0.78
C SER A 94 -3.68 -23.62 -0.65
N PRO A 95 -2.92 -24.16 -1.61
CA PRO A 95 -2.36 -25.50 -1.51
C PRO A 95 -1.49 -25.70 -0.27
N ALA A 96 -0.79 -24.65 0.17
CA ALA A 96 0.05 -24.72 1.37
C ALA A 96 -0.77 -24.88 2.65
N TYR A 97 -1.91 -24.20 2.73
CA TYR A 97 -2.83 -24.32 3.87
C TYR A 97 -3.50 -25.70 3.94
N LEU A 98 -3.87 -26.28 2.80
CA LEU A 98 -4.50 -27.61 2.74
C LEU A 98 -3.51 -28.72 3.12
N GLU A 99 -2.25 -28.61 2.70
CA GLU A 99 -1.17 -29.51 3.13
C GLU A 99 -0.88 -29.39 4.64
N GLU A 100 -0.90 -28.18 5.20
CA GLU A 100 -0.75 -28.02 6.66
C GLU A 100 -1.86 -28.69 7.47
N ARG A 101 -3.07 -28.76 6.91
CA ARG A 101 -4.21 -29.49 7.49
C ARG A 101 -4.18 -31.00 7.25
N GLY A 102 -3.25 -31.50 6.44
CA GLY A 102 -3.17 -32.92 6.07
C GLY A 102 -4.19 -33.34 5.01
N GLU A 103 -4.78 -32.40 4.26
CA GLU A 103 -5.76 -32.65 3.21
C GLU A 103 -5.10 -32.70 1.82
N SER A 104 -4.14 -33.60 1.62
CA SER A 104 -3.31 -33.66 0.41
C SER A 104 -4.10 -33.86 -0.90
N ASP A 105 -5.24 -34.54 -0.86
CA ASP A 105 -6.12 -34.71 -2.03
C ASP A 105 -6.74 -33.37 -2.49
N ARG A 106 -7.19 -32.54 -1.54
CA ARG A 106 -7.72 -31.20 -1.85
C ARG A 106 -6.59 -30.26 -2.27
N ALA A 107 -5.40 -30.40 -1.69
CA ALA A 107 -4.21 -29.65 -2.10
C ALA A 107 -3.81 -29.96 -3.56
N ALA A 108 -3.94 -31.23 -3.98
CA ALA A 108 -3.73 -31.66 -5.37
C ALA A 108 -4.72 -31.00 -6.34
N GLU A 109 -6.00 -30.96 -5.98
CA GLU A 109 -7.04 -30.37 -6.81
C GLU A 109 -6.89 -28.85 -6.91
N ALA A 110 -6.60 -28.17 -5.80
CA ALA A 110 -6.32 -26.74 -5.76
C ALA A 110 -5.10 -26.39 -6.61
N SER A 111 -4.00 -27.15 -6.46
CA SER A 111 -2.79 -26.99 -7.28
C SER A 111 -3.07 -27.20 -8.76
N ARG A 112 -3.90 -28.19 -9.12
CA ARG A 112 -4.32 -28.42 -10.50
C ARG A 112 -5.11 -27.23 -11.05
N LYS A 113 -6.06 -26.68 -10.29
CA LYS A 113 -6.82 -25.48 -10.71
C LYS A 113 -5.95 -24.23 -10.85
N LEU A 114 -4.89 -24.12 -10.04
CA LEU A 114 -4.03 -22.94 -9.99
C LEU A 114 -2.87 -22.96 -11.01
N TYR A 115 -2.33 -24.14 -11.33
CA TYR A 115 -1.11 -24.29 -12.15
C TYR A 115 -1.32 -25.00 -13.51
N ALA A 116 -2.50 -25.56 -13.80
CA ALA A 116 -2.76 -26.19 -15.10
C ALA A 116 -2.80 -25.16 -16.25
N PRO A 117 -2.37 -25.52 -17.48
CA PRO A 117 -1.95 -26.84 -17.95
C PRO A 117 -0.43 -27.02 -18.11
N ARG A 118 0.40 -26.09 -17.63
CA ARG A 118 1.84 -26.03 -17.98
C ARG A 118 2.77 -26.82 -17.06
N VAL A 119 2.32 -27.35 -15.93
CA VAL A 119 3.17 -28.06 -14.96
C VAL A 119 2.44 -29.29 -14.40
N ASP A 120 3.15 -30.43 -14.30
CA ASP A 120 2.67 -31.63 -13.60
C ASP A 120 2.24 -31.25 -12.17
N ALA A 121 0.95 -31.37 -11.87
CA ALA A 121 0.39 -31.06 -10.56
C ALA A 121 1.12 -31.83 -9.43
N LEU A 122 1.59 -33.05 -9.72
CA LEU A 122 2.39 -33.88 -8.81
C LEU A 122 3.76 -33.28 -8.48
N LYS A 123 4.48 -32.72 -9.46
CA LYS A 123 5.79 -32.07 -9.22
C LYS A 123 5.66 -30.74 -8.49
N VAL A 124 4.53 -30.04 -8.67
CA VAL A 124 4.23 -28.83 -7.90
C VAL A 124 3.89 -29.21 -6.47
N LEU A 125 3.07 -30.24 -6.27
CA LEU A 125 2.76 -30.79 -4.94
C LEU A 125 4.02 -31.24 -4.21
N GLU A 126 4.90 -31.98 -4.88
CA GLU A 126 6.15 -32.45 -4.28
C GLU A 126 7.08 -31.28 -3.90
N ARG A 127 7.12 -30.21 -4.72
CA ARG A 127 7.82 -28.96 -4.35
C ARG A 127 7.16 -28.22 -3.21
N VAL A 128 5.83 -28.16 -3.17
CA VAL A 128 5.06 -27.49 -2.11
C VAL A 128 5.24 -28.26 -0.80
N HIS A 129 5.13 -29.59 -0.84
CA HIS A 129 5.33 -30.47 0.31
C HIS A 129 6.78 -30.44 0.80
N ALA A 130 7.76 -30.43 -0.10
CA ALA A 130 9.17 -30.21 0.26
C ALA A 130 9.38 -28.81 0.84
N SER A 131 8.77 -27.77 0.26
CA SER A 131 8.86 -26.40 0.77
C SER A 131 8.24 -26.25 2.16
N ILE A 132 7.09 -26.91 2.43
CA ILE A 132 6.41 -26.88 3.73
C ILE A 132 7.16 -27.70 4.76
N ALA A 133 7.73 -28.86 4.39
CA ALA A 133 8.58 -29.64 5.27
C ALA A 133 9.85 -28.86 5.64
N GLU A 134 10.51 -28.25 4.66
CA GLU A 134 11.66 -27.36 4.87
C GLU A 134 11.25 -26.13 5.70
N GLU A 135 10.08 -25.55 5.45
CA GLU A 135 9.57 -24.38 6.19
C GLU A 135 9.17 -24.75 7.63
N LYS A 136 8.61 -25.93 7.89
CA LYS A 136 8.33 -26.44 9.24
C LYS A 136 9.60 -26.76 10.01
N GLU A 137 10.57 -27.43 9.40
CA GLU A 137 11.87 -27.69 10.02
C GLU A 137 12.65 -26.40 10.28
N MET A 138 12.62 -25.48 9.31
CA MET A 138 13.23 -24.17 9.50
C MET A 138 12.49 -23.37 10.57
N THR A 139 11.16 -23.35 10.62
CA THR A 139 10.37 -22.48 11.51
C THR A 139 10.20 -23.05 12.92
N ALA A 140 10.54 -24.32 13.15
CA ALA A 140 10.59 -24.91 14.48
C ALA A 140 11.48 -24.07 15.43
N GLY A 141 10.85 -23.48 16.45
CA GLY A 141 11.51 -22.61 17.45
C GLY A 141 11.73 -21.14 17.03
N ALA A 142 11.22 -20.69 15.88
CA ALA A 142 11.33 -19.30 15.46
C ALA A 142 10.39 -18.38 16.27
N ASN A 143 10.93 -17.58 17.20
CA ASN A 143 10.17 -16.56 17.94
C ASN A 143 10.31 -15.16 17.32
N TYR A 144 9.40 -14.23 17.62
CA TYR A 144 9.53 -12.84 17.14
C TYR A 144 10.88 -12.20 17.55
N VAL A 145 11.47 -12.65 18.64
CA VAL A 145 12.80 -12.22 19.10
C VAL A 145 13.90 -12.64 18.11
N THR A 146 13.79 -13.82 17.48
CA THR A 146 14.75 -14.30 16.48
C THR A 146 14.77 -13.47 15.19
N CYS A 147 13.74 -12.64 14.95
CA CYS A 147 13.76 -11.63 13.87
C CYS A 147 14.77 -10.51 14.12
N PHE A 148 15.17 -10.28 15.38
CA PHE A 148 16.09 -9.22 15.80
C PHE A 148 17.50 -9.71 16.11
N GLU A 149 17.79 -10.99 15.87
CA GLU A 149 19.10 -11.60 16.14
C GLU A 149 19.97 -11.70 14.88
N GLY A 150 21.26 -11.41 15.03
CA GLY A 150 22.29 -11.60 14.00
C GLY A 150 21.95 -10.99 12.63
N THR A 151 22.15 -11.77 11.57
CA THR A 151 21.90 -11.36 10.18
C THR A 151 20.42 -11.09 9.88
N ASN A 152 19.51 -11.70 10.65
CA ASN A 152 18.06 -11.50 10.47
C ASN A 152 17.64 -10.09 10.91
N ARG A 153 18.35 -9.48 11.87
CA ARG A 153 18.11 -8.09 12.29
C ARG A 153 18.20 -7.12 11.12
N ARG A 154 19.24 -7.24 10.29
CA ARG A 154 19.43 -6.38 9.10
C ARG A 154 18.31 -6.59 8.09
N ARG A 155 17.90 -7.85 7.85
CA ARG A 155 16.79 -8.18 6.94
C ARG A 155 15.45 -7.61 7.44
N THR A 156 15.16 -7.77 8.72
CA THR A 156 13.96 -7.22 9.37
C THR A 156 13.94 -5.71 9.31
N MET A 157 15.08 -5.06 9.59
CA MET A 157 15.19 -3.60 9.52
C MET A 157 14.96 -3.08 8.11
N ILE A 158 15.49 -3.76 7.09
CA ILE A 158 15.23 -3.43 5.68
C ILE A 158 13.73 -3.51 5.36
N VAL A 159 13.03 -4.56 5.82
CA VAL A 159 11.59 -4.71 5.58
C VAL A 159 10.78 -3.63 6.29
N VAL A 160 11.14 -3.29 7.53
CA VAL A 160 10.51 -2.19 8.29
C VAL A 160 10.71 -0.86 7.56
N MET A 161 11.95 -0.55 7.14
CA MET A 161 12.25 0.68 6.42
C MET A 161 11.49 0.76 5.09
N ALA A 162 11.48 -0.33 4.30
CA ALA A 162 10.73 -0.39 3.05
C ALA A 162 9.23 -0.08 3.25
N ASN A 163 8.64 -0.59 4.32
CA ASN A 163 7.24 -0.37 4.67
C ASN A 163 6.95 1.05 5.22
N LEU A 164 7.97 1.77 5.69
CA LEU A 164 7.86 3.17 6.09
C LEU A 164 7.98 4.14 4.90
N LEU A 165 8.59 3.74 3.79
CA LEU A 165 8.77 4.60 2.62
C LEU A 165 7.46 5.23 2.09
N PRO A 166 6.33 4.49 2.02
CA PRO A 166 5.05 5.09 1.62
C PRO A 166 4.60 6.28 2.48
N ALA A 167 4.82 6.20 3.79
CA ALA A 167 4.51 7.31 4.70
C ALA A 167 5.48 8.48 4.50
N LEU A 168 6.77 8.20 4.27
CA LEU A 168 7.81 9.23 4.11
C LEU A 168 7.64 10.08 2.85
N PHE A 169 7.18 9.51 1.72
CA PHE A 169 6.91 10.31 0.52
C PHE A 169 5.57 11.04 0.54
N GLY A 170 4.70 10.74 1.51
CA GLY A 170 3.44 11.45 1.71
C GLY A 170 2.22 10.80 1.07
N LEU A 171 2.18 9.48 0.97
CA LEU A 171 0.99 8.76 0.47
C LEU A 171 -0.28 9.17 1.23
N ASP A 172 -0.22 9.25 2.56
CA ASP A 172 -1.37 9.63 3.40
C ASP A 172 -1.92 11.04 3.10
N LEU A 173 -1.05 12.00 2.75
CA LEU A 173 -1.46 13.34 2.35
C LEU A 173 -2.07 13.32 0.94
N ILE A 174 -1.43 12.64 -0.01
CA ILE A 174 -1.87 12.55 -1.40
C ILE A 174 -3.24 11.85 -1.50
N SER A 175 -3.46 10.79 -0.71
CA SER A 175 -4.76 10.10 -0.65
C SER A 175 -5.89 11.01 -0.15
N LYS A 176 -5.55 12.08 0.58
CA LYS A 176 -6.47 13.12 1.05
C LYS A 176 -6.29 14.45 0.32
N SER A 177 -5.65 14.44 -0.85
CA SER A 177 -5.33 15.65 -1.60
C SER A 177 -6.55 16.50 -1.93
N SER A 178 -7.73 15.91 -2.16
CA SER A 178 -8.96 16.69 -2.39
C SER A 178 -9.28 17.62 -1.21
N TYR A 179 -9.21 17.12 0.04
CA TYR A 179 -9.44 17.95 1.23
C TYR A 179 -8.34 18.99 1.40
N PHE A 180 -7.08 18.59 1.20
CA PHE A 180 -5.94 19.49 1.28
C PHE A 180 -6.03 20.65 0.27
N LEU A 181 -6.41 20.37 -0.97
CA LEU A 181 -6.60 21.41 -1.99
C LEU A 181 -7.78 22.32 -1.66
N GLN A 182 -8.85 21.80 -1.06
CA GLN A 182 -9.97 22.61 -0.57
C GLN A 182 -9.51 23.57 0.54
N THR A 183 -8.63 23.14 1.45
CA THR A 183 -8.10 24.03 2.51
C THR A 183 -7.24 25.18 1.97
N ILE A 184 -6.70 25.05 0.75
CA ILE A 184 -5.90 26.10 0.07
C ILE A 184 -6.80 26.98 -0.85
N GLY A 185 -8.12 26.79 -0.80
CA GLY A 185 -9.10 27.64 -1.49
C GLY A 185 -9.58 27.11 -2.85
N MET A 186 -9.32 25.84 -3.17
CA MET A 186 -9.84 25.22 -4.40
C MET A 186 -11.30 24.76 -4.22
N LYS A 187 -12.11 24.91 -5.28
CA LYS A 187 -13.50 24.40 -5.28
C LYS A 187 -13.54 22.88 -5.13
N SER A 188 -14.47 22.39 -4.31
CA SER A 188 -14.64 20.95 -4.01
C SER A 188 -14.73 20.05 -5.25
N SER A 189 -15.54 20.44 -6.26
CA SER A 189 -15.67 19.69 -7.51
C SER A 189 -14.34 19.57 -8.27
N THR A 190 -13.59 20.66 -8.39
CA THR A 190 -12.27 20.68 -9.06
C THR A 190 -11.24 19.85 -8.28
N SER A 191 -11.21 19.96 -6.95
CA SER A 191 -10.31 19.18 -6.10
C SER A 191 -10.57 17.68 -6.17
N LEU A 192 -11.85 17.26 -6.25
CA LEU A 192 -12.21 15.85 -6.45
C LEU A 192 -11.82 15.35 -7.84
N MET A 193 -12.02 16.15 -8.89
CA MET A 193 -11.61 15.78 -10.25
C MET A 193 -10.10 15.59 -10.36
N ILE A 194 -9.32 16.44 -9.69
CA ILE A 194 -7.85 16.34 -9.59
C ILE A 194 -7.44 15.08 -8.81
N LEU A 195 -8.11 14.77 -7.71
CA LEU A 195 -7.88 13.52 -6.96
C LEU A 195 -8.12 12.30 -7.86
N ILE A 196 -9.24 12.26 -8.58
CA ILE A 196 -9.56 11.18 -9.52
C ILE A 196 -8.49 11.08 -10.61
N GLY A 197 -8.08 12.20 -11.21
CA GLY A 197 -7.00 12.23 -12.20
C GLY A 197 -5.67 11.70 -11.65
N GLY A 198 -5.33 12.06 -10.40
CA GLY A 198 -4.14 11.55 -9.71
C GLY A 198 -4.21 10.04 -9.43
N ILE A 199 -5.38 9.51 -9.05
CA ILE A 199 -5.57 8.06 -8.83
C ILE A 199 -5.43 7.30 -10.15
N VAL A 200 -6.04 7.79 -11.23
CA VAL A 200 -5.94 7.16 -12.56
C VAL A 200 -4.49 7.17 -13.04
N ALA A 201 -3.82 8.32 -12.99
CA ALA A 201 -2.41 8.44 -13.36
C ALA A 201 -1.51 7.54 -12.49
N GLY A 202 -1.76 7.50 -11.19
CA GLY A 202 -1.08 6.62 -10.24
C GLY A 202 -1.27 5.13 -10.56
N THR A 203 -2.45 4.73 -11.05
CA THR A 203 -2.76 3.33 -11.40
C THR A 203 -1.94 2.89 -12.62
N PHE A 204 -1.90 3.70 -13.67
CA PHE A 204 -1.06 3.45 -14.84
C PHE A 204 0.44 3.47 -14.50
N ALA A 205 0.85 4.43 -13.67
CA ALA A 205 2.20 4.53 -13.13
C ALA A 205 2.61 3.24 -12.39
N ASN A 206 1.74 2.69 -11.55
CA ASN A 206 2.03 1.45 -10.82
C ASN A 206 2.20 0.24 -11.75
N GLY A 207 1.34 0.13 -12.76
CA GLY A 207 1.47 -0.90 -13.81
C GLY A 207 2.81 -0.82 -14.55
N LEU A 208 3.23 0.38 -14.94
CA LEU A 208 4.56 0.61 -15.54
C LEU A 208 5.69 0.32 -14.54
N GLY A 209 5.49 0.65 -13.27
CA GLY A 209 6.47 0.48 -12.22
C GLY A 209 6.85 -0.98 -11.99
N LEU A 210 5.90 -1.91 -12.10
CA LEU A 210 6.19 -3.34 -12.05
C LEU A 210 7.14 -3.80 -13.16
N TRP A 211 6.95 -3.27 -14.36
CA TRP A 211 7.84 -3.56 -15.48
C TRP A 211 9.24 -2.97 -15.25
N ILE A 212 9.33 -1.71 -14.79
CA ILE A 212 10.61 -1.04 -14.49
C ILE A 212 11.36 -1.76 -13.37
N LEU A 213 10.66 -2.19 -12.33
CA LEU A 213 11.23 -2.88 -11.17
C LEU A 213 11.93 -4.18 -11.57
N SER A 214 11.38 -4.89 -12.56
CA SER A 214 11.95 -6.12 -13.11
C SER A 214 13.26 -5.90 -13.89
N ARG A 215 13.50 -4.69 -14.43
CA ARG A 215 14.62 -4.38 -15.33
C ARG A 215 15.77 -3.61 -14.67
N VAL A 216 15.46 -2.62 -13.83
CA VAL A 216 16.45 -1.62 -13.35
C VAL A 216 16.97 -1.93 -11.95
N GLY A 217 16.31 -2.84 -11.23
CA GLY A 217 16.65 -3.24 -9.87
C GLY A 217 16.04 -2.31 -8.80
N ARG A 218 15.68 -2.91 -7.66
CA ARG A 218 14.82 -2.29 -6.63
C ARG A 218 15.48 -1.06 -5.95
N ARG A 219 16.79 -1.13 -5.68
CA ARG A 219 17.53 -0.08 -4.97
C ARG A 219 17.63 1.22 -5.77
N LYS A 220 18.10 1.13 -7.02
CA LYS A 220 18.30 2.32 -7.89
C LYS A 220 16.97 3.04 -8.14
N VAL A 221 15.92 2.26 -8.44
CA VAL A 221 14.57 2.79 -8.68
C VAL A 221 14.03 3.53 -7.45
N THR A 222 14.17 2.95 -6.25
CA THR A 222 13.70 3.59 -5.01
C THR A 222 14.44 4.90 -4.71
N LEU A 223 15.77 4.92 -4.86
CA LEU A 223 16.59 6.10 -4.57
C LEU A 223 16.37 7.26 -5.56
N VAL A 224 16.30 6.96 -6.86
CA VAL A 224 16.07 7.97 -7.90
C VAL A 224 14.69 8.61 -7.70
N SER A 225 13.68 7.80 -7.47
CA SER A 225 12.32 8.31 -7.33
C SER A 225 12.09 9.09 -6.03
N LEU A 226 12.68 8.68 -4.91
CA LEU A 226 12.65 9.50 -3.69
C LEU A 226 13.39 10.84 -3.87
N SER A 227 14.50 10.85 -4.60
CA SER A 227 15.24 12.09 -4.92
C SER A 227 14.38 13.04 -5.78
N ILE A 228 13.73 12.51 -6.82
CA ILE A 228 12.81 13.29 -7.67
C ILE A 228 11.63 13.81 -6.85
N SER A 229 11.02 12.97 -6.00
CA SER A 229 9.91 13.39 -5.14
C SER A 229 10.33 14.44 -4.12
N THR A 230 11.58 14.42 -3.64
CA THR A 230 12.13 15.48 -2.77
C THR A 230 12.14 16.81 -3.51
N ILE A 231 12.59 16.84 -4.77
CA ILE A 231 12.60 18.06 -5.60
C ILE A 231 11.17 18.54 -5.85
N LEU A 232 10.24 17.64 -6.16
CA LEU A 232 8.83 18.00 -6.36
C LEU A 232 8.20 18.56 -5.08
N TRP A 233 8.50 17.99 -3.92
CA TRP A 233 8.05 18.51 -2.63
C TRP A 233 8.66 19.88 -2.29
N VAL A 234 9.89 20.17 -2.73
CA VAL A 234 10.47 21.51 -2.63
C VAL A 234 9.67 22.51 -3.45
N VAL A 235 9.31 22.16 -4.69
CA VAL A 235 8.49 23.03 -5.56
C VAL A 235 7.13 23.32 -4.91
N VAL A 236 6.47 22.29 -4.36
CA VAL A 236 5.20 22.45 -3.64
C VAL A 236 5.38 23.31 -2.38
N GLY A 237 6.43 23.07 -1.60
CA GLY A 237 6.73 23.86 -0.39
C GLY A 237 6.97 25.34 -0.70
N ILE A 238 7.78 25.64 -1.71
CA ILE A 238 8.07 27.01 -2.15
C ILE A 238 6.78 27.67 -2.68
N SER A 239 5.92 26.93 -3.38
CA SER A 239 4.64 27.47 -3.86
C SER A 239 3.76 28.01 -2.73
N GLY A 240 3.87 27.44 -1.52
CA GLY A 240 3.17 27.90 -0.32
C GLY A 240 3.70 29.18 0.31
N ILE A 241 4.78 29.78 -0.21
CA ILE A 241 5.27 31.10 0.22
C ILE A 241 4.44 32.22 -0.42
N TRP A 242 3.97 32.01 -1.65
CA TRP A 242 3.14 32.98 -2.35
C TRP A 242 1.66 32.82 -1.98
N GLN A 243 0.89 33.88 -2.21
CA GLN A 243 -0.57 33.86 -2.07
C GLN A 243 -1.21 34.09 -3.44
N GLY A 244 -2.12 33.20 -3.83
CA GLY A 244 -2.87 33.31 -5.07
C GLY A 244 -3.47 31.98 -5.55
N PRO A 245 -4.39 32.02 -6.52
CA PRO A 245 -5.03 30.81 -7.05
C PRO A 245 -4.03 29.86 -7.74
N ALA A 246 -2.92 30.39 -8.25
CA ALA A 246 -1.85 29.60 -8.87
C ALA A 246 -1.22 28.57 -7.90
N VAL A 247 -1.17 28.87 -6.60
CA VAL A 247 -0.59 27.98 -5.58
C VAL A 247 -1.37 26.68 -5.49
N ALA A 248 -2.70 26.75 -5.55
CA ALA A 248 -3.57 25.59 -5.49
C ALA A 248 -3.36 24.66 -6.71
N TYR A 249 -3.18 25.22 -7.92
CA TYR A 249 -2.91 24.46 -9.13
C TYR A 249 -1.49 23.86 -9.17
N ILE A 250 -0.48 24.61 -8.73
CA ILE A 250 0.90 24.10 -8.62
C ILE A 250 0.97 22.96 -7.61
N THR A 251 0.31 23.12 -6.46
CA THR A 251 0.23 22.08 -5.43
C THR A 251 -0.48 20.83 -5.97
N ALA A 252 -1.61 21.01 -6.65
CA ALA A 252 -2.34 19.91 -7.29
C ALA A 252 -1.50 19.15 -8.32
N GLY A 253 -0.84 19.87 -9.23
CA GLY A 253 0.05 19.29 -10.23
C GLY A 253 1.24 18.57 -9.58
N GLY A 254 1.82 19.16 -8.54
CA GLY A 254 2.88 18.55 -7.73
C GLY A 254 2.44 17.22 -7.11
N CYS A 255 1.27 17.18 -6.46
CA CYS A 255 0.74 15.94 -5.89
C CYS A 255 0.51 14.85 -6.95
N ILE A 256 0.03 15.20 -8.14
CA ILE A 256 -0.15 14.26 -9.26
C ILE A 256 1.21 13.73 -9.75
N LEU A 257 2.21 14.61 -9.93
CA LEU A 257 3.53 14.19 -10.37
C LEU A 257 4.22 13.30 -9.32
N ILE A 258 4.06 13.62 -8.04
CA ILE A 258 4.62 12.81 -6.94
C ILE A 258 3.97 11.41 -6.92
N ILE A 259 2.65 11.29 -7.05
CA ILE A 259 2.00 9.96 -7.07
C ILE A 259 2.39 9.15 -8.31
N VAL A 260 2.62 9.79 -9.45
CA VAL A 260 3.12 9.12 -10.66
C VAL A 260 4.55 8.63 -10.44
N VAL A 261 5.46 9.51 -10.00
CA VAL A 261 6.87 9.16 -9.78
C VAL A 261 7.01 8.06 -8.72
N CYS A 262 6.36 8.22 -7.56
CA CYS A 262 6.38 7.22 -6.48
C CYS A 262 5.59 5.96 -6.82
N GLY A 263 4.52 6.09 -7.60
CA GLY A 263 3.71 4.97 -8.10
C GLY A 263 4.49 4.08 -9.06
N MET A 264 5.35 4.66 -9.91
CA MET A 264 6.24 3.90 -10.82
C MET A 264 7.37 3.15 -10.10
N SER A 265 7.56 3.34 -8.80
CA SER A 265 8.84 3.00 -8.16
C SER A 265 8.69 2.56 -6.71
N VAL A 266 8.77 3.49 -5.77
CA VAL A 266 8.88 3.32 -4.32
C VAL A 266 7.72 2.49 -3.79
N TRP A 267 6.51 2.74 -4.28
CA TRP A 267 5.32 2.08 -3.77
C TRP A 267 5.28 0.58 -4.14
N PRO A 268 5.33 0.16 -5.42
CA PRO A 268 5.43 -1.26 -5.76
C PRO A 268 6.74 -1.91 -5.27
N ALA A 269 7.86 -1.17 -5.27
CA ALA A 269 9.13 -1.67 -4.75
C ALA A 269 9.06 -2.01 -3.26
N SER A 270 8.36 -1.22 -2.44
CA SER A 270 8.22 -1.51 -1.00
C SER A 270 7.55 -2.86 -0.72
N TYR A 271 6.48 -3.17 -1.46
CA TYR A 271 5.77 -4.46 -1.35
C TYR A 271 6.59 -5.61 -1.93
N ALA A 272 7.31 -5.40 -3.02
CA ALA A 272 8.22 -6.41 -3.57
C ALA A 272 9.39 -6.73 -2.62
N ILE A 273 10.02 -5.71 -2.03
CA ILE A 273 11.10 -5.87 -1.04
C ILE A 273 10.60 -6.62 0.19
N MET A 274 9.39 -6.33 0.65
CA MET A 274 8.74 -7.06 1.74
C MET A 274 8.53 -8.55 1.40
N GLY A 275 8.20 -8.86 0.15
CA GLY A 275 8.08 -10.23 -0.36
C GLY A 275 9.41 -10.99 -0.48
N GLU A 276 10.48 -10.29 -0.86
CA GLU A 276 11.74 -10.90 -1.27
C GLU A 276 12.79 -11.00 -0.14
N THR A 277 12.79 -10.06 0.82
CA THR A 277 13.91 -9.89 1.77
C THR A 277 13.83 -10.82 3.00
N GLY A 278 12.63 -11.26 3.38
CA GLY A 278 12.44 -12.17 4.51
C GLY A 278 13.07 -13.54 4.24
N SER A 279 13.85 -14.05 5.21
CA SER A 279 14.27 -15.46 5.24
C SER A 279 13.04 -16.35 5.23
N LEU A 280 13.03 -17.47 4.49
CA LEU A 280 11.89 -18.40 4.41
C LEU A 280 11.32 -18.70 5.81
N ARG A 281 12.19 -19.05 6.77
CA ARG A 281 11.88 -19.27 8.20
C ARG A 281 11.11 -18.14 8.92
N LEU A 282 11.41 -16.88 8.61
CA LEU A 282 10.97 -15.71 9.38
C LEU A 282 10.13 -14.75 8.54
N ARG A 283 9.76 -15.13 7.31
CA ARG A 283 9.19 -14.23 6.32
C ARG A 283 7.84 -13.70 6.80
N ALA A 284 6.90 -14.58 7.16
CA ALA A 284 5.58 -14.18 7.65
C ALA A 284 5.68 -13.23 8.88
N LYS A 285 6.57 -13.53 9.83
CA LYS A 285 6.79 -12.70 11.04
C LYS A 285 7.39 -11.34 10.69
N THR A 286 8.39 -11.32 9.79
CA THR A 286 9.05 -10.10 9.33
C THR A 286 8.10 -9.19 8.55
N GLN A 287 7.26 -9.78 7.69
CA GLN A 287 6.21 -9.07 6.96
C GLN A 287 5.15 -8.50 7.92
N GLY A 288 4.77 -9.26 8.96
CA GLY A 288 3.89 -8.77 10.02
C GLY A 288 4.45 -7.55 10.74
N ILE A 289 5.73 -7.59 11.16
CA ILE A 289 6.40 -6.44 11.79
C ILE A 289 6.45 -5.24 10.84
N GLY A 290 6.78 -5.46 9.56
CA GLY A 290 6.78 -4.42 8.53
C GLY A 290 5.40 -3.78 8.32
N GLY A 291 4.34 -4.60 8.27
CA GLY A 291 2.96 -4.14 8.17
C GLY A 291 2.51 -3.32 9.37
N ILE A 292 2.89 -3.73 10.59
CA ILE A 292 2.62 -2.94 11.81
C ILE A 292 3.33 -1.58 11.73
N ALA A 293 4.58 -1.55 11.28
CA ALA A 293 5.31 -0.29 11.10
C ALA A 293 4.65 0.62 10.05
N GLN A 294 4.20 0.05 8.92
CA GLN A 294 3.45 0.78 7.90
C GLN A 294 2.20 1.42 8.50
N GLN A 295 1.34 0.61 9.13
CA GLN A 295 0.07 1.10 9.69
C GLN A 295 0.31 2.07 10.85
N GLY A 296 1.30 1.83 11.70
CA GLY A 296 1.69 2.74 12.78
C GLY A 296 2.13 4.10 12.25
N SER A 297 2.98 4.11 11.21
CA SER A 297 3.40 5.36 10.56
C SER A 297 2.22 6.10 9.93
N SER A 298 1.30 5.40 9.28
CA SER A 298 0.08 6.00 8.76
C SER A 298 -0.80 6.55 9.88
N VAL A 299 -0.98 5.87 11.01
CA VAL A 299 -1.74 6.42 12.15
C VAL A 299 -1.13 7.74 12.63
N VAL A 300 0.20 7.78 12.82
CA VAL A 300 0.91 9.01 13.20
C VAL A 300 0.67 10.12 12.19
N MET A 301 0.86 9.85 10.89
CA MET A 301 0.60 10.84 9.83
C MET A 301 -0.86 11.27 9.79
N ASN A 302 -1.81 10.36 10.01
CA ASN A 302 -3.24 10.67 10.01
C ASN A 302 -3.64 11.58 11.17
N PHE A 303 -2.92 11.56 12.29
CA PHE A 303 -3.08 12.53 13.37
C PHE A 303 -2.36 13.84 13.09
N VAL A 304 -1.09 13.79 12.65
CA VAL A 304 -0.25 14.99 12.44
C VAL A 304 -0.73 15.84 11.27
N LEU A 305 -1.16 15.23 10.16
CA LEU A 305 -1.48 15.95 8.93
C LEU A 305 -2.66 16.92 9.08
N PRO A 306 -3.81 16.54 9.67
CA PRO A 306 -4.89 17.48 9.97
C PRO A 306 -4.44 18.67 10.81
N TYR A 307 -3.58 18.48 11.82
CA TYR A 307 -3.03 19.61 12.59
C TYR A 307 -2.11 20.50 11.75
N ALA A 308 -1.37 19.92 10.81
CA ALA A 308 -0.44 20.65 9.96
C ALA A 308 -1.13 21.55 8.92
N TYR A 309 -2.16 21.05 8.23
CA TYR A 309 -2.84 21.83 7.17
C TYR A 309 -4.14 22.52 7.60
N ASN A 310 -4.76 22.18 8.74
CA ASN A 310 -6.01 22.83 9.12
C ASN A 310 -5.80 24.32 9.44
N PRO A 311 -6.73 25.19 9.01
CA PRO A 311 -6.67 26.63 9.28
C PRO A 311 -6.69 27.00 10.78
N ASP A 312 -7.20 26.09 11.62
CA ASP A 312 -7.44 26.34 13.05
C ASP A 312 -6.22 26.09 13.96
N ALA A 313 -5.14 25.50 13.45
CA ALA A 313 -3.95 25.18 14.27
C ALA A 313 -2.63 25.57 13.59
N GLY A 314 -2.21 24.85 12.55
CA GLY A 314 -0.88 25.00 11.96
C GLY A 314 -0.76 26.01 10.82
N GLN A 315 -1.85 26.26 10.07
CA GLN A 315 -1.90 27.14 8.88
C GLN A 315 -0.73 26.95 7.89
N LEU A 316 -0.13 25.76 7.81
CA LEU A 316 0.99 25.55 6.90
C LEU A 316 0.53 25.46 5.44
N GLY A 317 -0.73 25.06 5.16
CA GLY A 317 -1.25 24.96 3.79
C GLY A 317 -0.26 24.23 2.87
N ALA A 318 0.10 24.83 1.74
CA ALA A 318 1.10 24.29 0.81
C ALA A 318 2.54 24.18 1.39
N LYS A 319 2.88 24.91 2.47
CA LYS A 319 4.18 24.79 3.16
C LYS A 319 4.38 23.44 3.86
N THR A 320 3.31 22.65 4.02
CA THR A 320 3.42 21.23 4.44
C THR A 320 4.36 20.43 3.54
N GLY A 321 4.58 20.87 2.30
CA GLY A 321 5.58 20.28 1.42
C GLY A 321 7.00 20.26 2.00
N PHE A 322 7.41 21.28 2.79
CA PHE A 322 8.74 21.30 3.41
C PHE A 322 8.95 20.19 4.44
N ILE A 323 7.88 19.77 5.14
CA ILE A 323 7.94 18.63 6.06
C ILE A 323 8.24 17.36 5.25
N TYR A 324 7.59 17.21 4.10
CA TYR A 324 7.82 16.07 3.22
C TYR A 324 9.16 16.10 2.51
N VAL A 325 9.76 17.27 2.27
CA VAL A 325 11.16 17.37 1.81
C VAL A 325 12.09 16.71 2.83
N LEU A 326 11.95 17.06 4.12
CA LEU A 326 12.77 16.47 5.19
C LEU A 326 12.53 14.96 5.30
N LEU A 327 11.27 14.52 5.25
CA LEU A 327 10.93 13.09 5.33
C LEU A 327 11.43 12.30 4.12
N CYS A 328 11.34 12.84 2.91
CA CYS A 328 11.87 12.20 1.70
C CYS A 328 13.40 12.15 1.73
N ALA A 329 14.07 13.22 2.16
CA ALA A 329 15.52 13.26 2.28
C ALA A 329 16.03 12.24 3.32
N LEU A 330 15.34 12.12 4.47
CA LEU A 330 15.58 11.05 5.43
C LEU A 330 15.34 9.67 4.82
N GLY A 331 14.27 9.51 4.03
CA GLY A 331 13.99 8.29 3.28
C GLY A 331 15.13 7.91 2.31
N VAL A 332 15.70 8.88 1.59
CA VAL A 332 16.86 8.67 0.70
C VAL A 332 18.08 8.24 1.51
N ALA A 333 18.39 8.94 2.60
CA ALA A 333 19.52 8.60 3.46
C ALA A 333 19.38 7.19 4.06
N LEU A 334 18.21 6.86 4.60
CA LEU A 334 17.93 5.53 5.16
C LEU A 334 18.01 4.44 4.08
N CYS A 335 17.45 4.69 2.89
CA CYS A 335 17.59 3.77 1.76
C CYS A 335 19.06 3.57 1.38
N TRP A 336 19.86 4.63 1.38
CA TRP A 336 21.27 4.55 1.04
C TRP A 336 22.06 3.71 2.05
N PHE A 337 21.86 3.92 3.34
CA PHE A 337 22.57 3.20 4.41
C PHE A 337 22.14 1.74 4.57
N PHE A 338 20.83 1.44 4.43
CA PHE A 338 20.31 0.09 4.69
C PHE A 338 20.27 -0.82 3.45
N PHE A 339 20.15 -0.24 2.24
CA PHE A 339 20.25 -1.00 0.99
C PHE A 339 21.67 -1.02 0.39
N ALA A 340 22.65 -0.36 1.01
CA ALA A 340 24.08 -0.60 0.82
C ALA A 340 24.48 -1.96 1.40
#